data_AF-A0A2N5XAZ2-F1
#
_entry.id   AF-A0A2N5XAZ2-F1
#
_cell.length_a   1.000
_cell.length_b   1.000
_cell.length_c   1.000
_cell.angle_alpha   90.00
_cell.angle_beta   90.00
_cell.angle_gamma   90.00
#
_symmetry.space_group_name_H-M   'P 1'
#
loop_
_entity.id
_entity.type
_entity.pdbx_description
1 polymer ?
#
loop_
_entity_poly.entity_id
_entity_poly.type
_entity_poly.pdbx_seq_one_letter_code
_entity_poly.pdbx_strand_id
1 'polypeptide(L)' 'MVPGGVLAFDAGNSKTDVALVGPDGTVLGTARGGGFQ' A
#
# COMPACT_ATOMS: atom_id res chain seq x y z
N MET A 1 -11.59 10.52 -16.60
CA MET A 1 -10.99 9.22 -16.23
C MET A 1 -10.24 9.44 -14.93
N VAL A 2 -10.60 8.74 -13.84
CA VAL A 2 -9.75 8.72 -12.65
C VAL A 2 -8.60 7.76 -12.98
N PRO A 3 -7.32 8.18 -12.91
CA PRO A 3 -6.22 7.25 -13.15
C PRO A 3 -6.32 6.11 -12.15
N GLY A 4 -6.27 4.86 -12.63
CA GLY A 4 -6.25 3.69 -11.75
C GLY A 4 -4.99 3.66 -10.89
N GLY A 5 -4.98 2.86 -9.84
CA GLY A 5 -3.83 2.66 -8.96
C GLY A 5 -3.99 1.36 -8.18
N VAL A 6 -2.93 0.93 -7.48
CA VAL A 6 -2.95 -0.30 -6.67
C VAL A 6 -2.59 0.00 -5.22
N LEU A 7 -3.19 -0.77 -4.31
CA LEU A 7 -2.72 -0.87 -2.94
C LEU A 7 -1.83 -2.10 -2.83
N ALA A 8 -0.57 -1.90 -2.50
CA ALA A 8 0.38 -2.96 -2.20
C ALA A 8 0.39 -3.23 -0.70
N PHE A 9 0.21 -4.49 -0.31
CA PHE A 9 0.24 -4.94 1.08
C PHE A 9 1.42 -5.87 1.33
N ASP A 10 2.20 -5.56 2.36
CA ASP A 10 3.18 -6.47 2.95
C ASP A 10 2.69 -6.86 4.35
N ALA A 11 2.06 -8.04 4.44
CA ALA A 11 1.34 -8.51 5.62
C ALA A 11 2.22 -9.41 6.51
N GLY A 12 3.12 -8.79 7.28
CA GLY A 12 3.93 -9.49 8.27
C GLY A 12 3.17 -9.85 9.55
N ASN A 13 3.69 -10.82 10.30
CA ASN A 13 3.06 -11.36 11.52
C ASN A 13 2.72 -10.31 12.60
N SER A 14 3.52 -9.24 12.71
CA SER A 14 3.36 -8.21 13.75
C SER A 14 3.10 -6.82 13.20
N LYS A 15 3.32 -6.62 11.90
CA LYS A 15 3.19 -5.34 11.23
C LYS A 15 2.74 -5.55 9.80
N THR A 16 1.86 -4.67 9.35
CA THR A 16 1.47 -4.56 7.95
C THR A 16 1.96 -3.24 7.41
N ASP A 17 2.67 -3.28 6.30
CA ASP A 17 3.02 -2.10 5.53
C ASP A 17 2.09 -2.00 4.31
N VAL A 18 1.64 -0.79 4.00
CA VAL A 18 0.77 -0.51 2.85
C VAL A 18 1.36 0.65 2.05
N ALA A 19 1.36 0.51 0.73
CA ALA A 19 1.70 1.59 -0.19
C ALA A 19 0.57 1.82 -1.20
N LEU A 20 0.23 3.09 -1.43
CA LEU A 20 -0.58 3.49 -2.58
C LEU A 20 0.35 3.79 -3.76
N VAL A 21 0.20 3.03 -4.84
CA VAL A 21 1.03 3.15 -6.03
C VAL A 21 0.20 3.67 -7.19
N GLY A 22 0.66 4.78 -7.77
CA GLY A 22 0.09 5.38 -8.96
C GLY A 22 0.28 4.51 -10.21
N PRO A 23 -0.43 4.79 -11.30
CA PRO A 23 -0.39 3.98 -12.52
C PRO A 23 0.96 4.05 -13.26
N ASP A 24 1.77 5.05 -12.94
CA ASP A 24 3.15 5.24 -13.40
C ASP A 24 4.19 4.55 -12.51
N GLY A 25 3.75 3.86 -11.46
CA GLY A 25 4.62 3.22 -10.47
C GLY A 25 5.08 4.15 -9.34
N THR A 26 4.66 5.42 -9.32
CA THR A 26 5.03 6.35 -8.26
C THR A 26 4.36 5.96 -6.94
N VAL A 27 5.11 5.95 -5.84
CA VAL A 27 4.53 5.79 -4.50
C VAL A 27 3.94 7.13 -4.05
N LEU A 28 2.62 7.16 -3.89
CA LEU A 28 1.88 8.37 -3.54
C LEU A 28 1.72 8.52 -2.01
N GLY A 29 1.87 7.44 -1.27
CA GLY A 29 1.81 7.44 0.19
C GLY A 29 2.07 6.06 0.78
N THR A 30 2.48 6.05 2.05
CA THR A 30 2.72 4.83 2.81
C THR A 30 2.07 4.91 4.18
N ALA A 31 1.68 3.76 4.71
CA ALA A 31 1.19 3.61 6.07
C ALA A 31 1.69 2.30 6.67
N ARG A 32 1.83 2.28 8.00
CA ARG A 32 2.19 1.10 8.77
C ARG A 32 1.17 0.86 9.88
N GLY A 33 0.65 -0.35 9.95
CA GLY A 33 -0.28 -0.81 10.97
C GLY A 33 0.27 -1.99 11.76
N GLY A 34 -0.56 -2.50 12.68
CA GLY A 34 -0.31 -3.79 13.34
C GLY A 34 -0.37 -4.97 12.37
N GLY A 35 -0.32 -6.20 12.90
CA GLY A 35 -0.46 -7.40 12.08
C GLY A 35 -1.76 -7.38 11.26
N PHE A 36 -1.73 -8.01 10.09
CA PHE A 36 -2.90 -8.13 9.24
C PHE A 36 -3.91 -9.07 9.92
N GLN A 37 -5.15 -8.61 10.13
CA GLN A 37 -6.23 -9.36 10.76
C GLN A 37 -7.45 -9.37 9.83
#